data_AF-A0A819PA49-F1
#
_entry.id   AF-A0A819PA49-F1
#
_cell.length_a   1.000
_cell.length_b   1.000
_cell.length_c   1.000
_cell.angle_alpha   90.00
_cell.angle_beta   90.00
_cell.angle_gamma   90.00
#
_symmetry.space_group_name_H-M   'P 1'
#
loop_
_entity.id
_entity.type
_entity.pdbx_description
1 polymer ?
#
loop_
_entity_poly.entity_id
_entity_poly.type
_entity_poly.pdbx_seq_one_letter_code
_entity_poly.pdbx_strand_id
1 'polypeptide(L)'
;LVDLGAENDTTLKSSLDIVVENVVAGGTEMVESAQKATTQMAEQAGERSIKSSDRLRTVFSAPNKASEDIKFGEPINETKPDFRTKLIAKKWFEAKFSDKPTASDRRIFKDDEKVARRPDKYARKWRKLAHKVKTSSDDSDNEETLEETQAVVGPTPEIDRRQKFFIGKDYSNAYEKDFEALENYAEDYIDRKLVPRMPWHDEALVVFGQAARDVARHFIQRWNIHKCEKHLKNDYYPFLLPKSYDDEEDLTVKNWKKFLEGEPFQVDTQCVRSVGPWSAGTKTIESSIHNAYVQMIDAAKHFIYIENQFFITIAQDPSVRNQLGDTLFRRIERAHNLHEKFRIYIVLPLLPGFDSINAVQAVLFYIMRSITKGDGSLFKRLEKAGISPENYISIFGMRTHEILMGHLVTEIIYVHSKLMIIDDRMAICGSANINDRSLLGQRDSEFCMIINDREEEYGRFNGQQVRVGKFCSSWRRKLFATVLFLRMLLGIQFENPNNIDITDPVSDEFYTYFRNVARKNTLIYEEVFASMPTDHVRKFDQVAGYNDAPKMKDTDPKQAQRKLRDIQGLVVEYPLYFLDDEDYLPSIKTPEGKNFRLIINDGFNYIF
;
A
#
# COMPACT_ATOMS: atom_id res chain seq x y z
N LEU A 1 -41.79 14.31 27.38
CA LEU A 1 -42.74 14.46 28.51
C LEU A 1 -44.16 14.58 27.99
N VAL A 2 -44.45 15.50 27.06
CA VAL A 2 -45.75 15.58 26.37
C VAL A 2 -46.07 14.28 25.62
N ASP A 3 -45.11 13.73 24.87
CA ASP A 3 -45.30 12.44 24.16
C ASP A 3 -45.34 11.20 25.08
N LEU A 4 -45.06 11.35 26.38
CA LEU A 4 -45.04 10.25 27.35
C LEU A 4 -46.18 10.35 28.38
N GLY A 5 -47.10 11.31 28.24
CA GLY A 5 -48.27 11.47 29.12
C GLY A 5 -47.96 11.81 30.59
N ALA A 6 -46.73 12.26 30.89
CA ALA A 6 -46.22 12.45 32.25
C ALA A 6 -46.13 13.93 32.67
N GLU A 7 -47.12 14.76 32.30
CA GLU A 7 -47.08 16.21 32.54
C GLU A 7 -47.14 16.61 34.03
N ASN A 8 -47.61 15.71 34.90
CA ASN A 8 -47.85 15.98 36.33
C ASN A 8 -46.88 15.25 37.28
N ASP A 9 -45.83 14.58 36.78
CA ASP A 9 -44.86 13.91 37.66
C ASP A 9 -43.78 14.91 38.11
N THR A 10 -43.96 15.46 39.31
CA THR A 10 -43.09 16.45 39.94
C THR A 10 -41.66 15.94 40.18
N THR A 11 -41.49 14.62 40.31
CA THR A 11 -40.19 13.97 40.55
C THR A 11 -39.35 13.98 39.28
N LEU A 12 -39.96 13.64 38.15
CA LEU A 12 -39.32 13.64 36.83
C LEU A 12 -38.94 15.06 36.37
N LYS A 13 -39.77 16.05 36.72
CA LYS A 13 -39.52 17.47 36.43
C LYS A 13 -38.30 18.00 37.18
N SER A 14 -38.19 17.71 38.49
CA SER A 14 -37.04 18.12 39.31
C SER A 14 -35.70 17.51 38.86
N SER A 15 -35.72 16.26 38.39
CA SER A 15 -34.52 15.58 37.87
C SER A 15 -34.11 16.12 36.50
N LEU A 16 -35.08 16.55 35.68
CA LEU A 16 -34.79 17.23 34.41
C LEU A 16 -34.21 18.63 34.63
N ASP A 17 -34.74 19.40 35.59
CA ASP A 17 -34.23 20.76 35.88
C ASP A 17 -32.77 20.70 36.35
N ILE A 18 -32.39 19.69 37.15
CA ILE A 18 -31.00 19.44 37.56
C ILE A 18 -30.11 19.04 36.36
N VAL A 19 -30.62 18.24 35.43
CA VAL A 19 -29.87 17.85 34.22
C VAL A 19 -29.70 19.05 33.28
N VAL A 20 -30.73 19.88 33.13
CA VAL A 20 -30.68 21.10 32.31
C VAL A 20 -29.74 22.14 32.93
N GLU A 21 -29.79 22.37 34.25
CA GLU A 21 -28.85 23.24 34.95
C GLU A 21 -27.40 22.76 34.80
N ASN A 22 -27.14 21.45 34.92
CA ASN A 22 -25.80 20.89 34.73
C ASN A 22 -25.31 20.95 33.27
N VAL A 23 -26.21 20.81 32.29
CA VAL A 23 -25.88 20.95 30.86
C VAL A 23 -25.64 22.41 30.47
N VAL A 24 -26.41 23.34 31.03
CA VAL A 24 -26.23 24.79 30.82
C VAL A 24 -24.96 25.29 31.50
N ALA A 25 -24.67 24.85 32.73
CA ALA A 25 -23.42 25.15 33.44
C ALA A 25 -22.19 24.57 32.72
N GLY A 26 -22.24 23.31 32.29
CA GLY A 26 -21.16 22.68 31.51
C GLY A 26 -20.97 23.31 30.13
N GLY A 27 -22.05 23.80 29.51
CA GLY A 27 -22.00 24.53 28.24
C GLY A 27 -21.41 25.94 28.36
N THR A 28 -21.71 26.65 29.46
CA THR A 28 -21.15 27.99 29.72
C THR A 28 -19.66 27.92 30.09
N GLU A 29 -19.24 26.93 30.88
CA GLU A 29 -17.81 26.69 31.14
C GLU A 29 -17.05 26.30 29.86
N MET A 30 -17.63 25.50 28.96
CA MET A 30 -17.02 25.18 27.66
C MET A 30 -16.85 26.40 26.75
N VAL A 31 -17.84 27.30 26.74
CA VAL A 31 -17.79 28.53 25.94
C VAL A 31 -16.78 29.52 26.52
N GLU A 32 -16.71 29.67 27.85
CA GLU A 32 -15.69 30.51 28.50
C GLU A 32 -14.27 29.95 28.34
N SER A 33 -14.09 28.62 28.40
CA SER A 33 -12.79 27.97 28.13
C SER A 33 -12.39 28.11 26.66
N ALA A 34 -13.34 27.98 25.72
CA ALA A 34 -13.09 28.20 24.30
C ALA A 34 -12.77 29.68 23.99
N GLN A 35 -13.47 30.63 24.64
CA GLN A 35 -13.16 32.05 24.52
C GLN A 35 -11.80 32.39 25.12
N LYS A 36 -11.45 31.88 26.31
CA LYS A 36 -10.11 32.07 26.90
C LYS A 36 -9.00 31.46 26.04
N ALA A 37 -9.22 30.28 25.46
CA ALA A 37 -8.27 29.65 24.54
C ALA A 37 -8.11 30.45 23.24
N THR A 38 -9.20 31.01 22.71
CA THR A 38 -9.19 31.86 21.51
C THR A 38 -8.50 33.21 21.78
N THR A 39 -8.72 33.80 22.95
CA THR A 39 -8.05 35.04 23.39
C THR A 39 -6.56 34.81 23.66
N GLN A 40 -6.16 33.68 24.27
CA GLN A 40 -4.75 33.32 24.42
C GLN A 40 -4.06 33.04 23.08
N MET A 41 -4.75 32.41 22.12
CA MET A 41 -4.23 32.23 20.77
C MET A 41 -4.12 33.56 20.00
N ALA A 42 -5.05 34.50 20.22
CA ALA A 42 -4.99 35.84 19.63
C ALA A 42 -3.88 36.72 20.25
N GLU A 43 -3.63 36.60 21.56
CA GLU A 43 -2.52 37.28 22.24
C GLU A 43 -1.15 36.69 21.82
N GLN A 44 -1.04 35.37 21.68
CA GLN A 44 0.18 34.72 21.16
C GLN A 44 0.43 34.99 19.67
N ALA A 45 -0.63 35.22 18.88
CA ALA A 45 -0.51 35.66 17.48
C ALA A 45 -0.16 37.15 17.39
N GLY A 46 -0.69 37.99 18.28
CA GLY A 46 -0.34 39.42 18.40
C GLY A 46 1.11 39.65 18.81
N GLU A 47 1.64 38.88 19.77
CA GLU A 47 3.04 38.96 20.19
C GLU A 47 4.04 38.46 19.14
N ARG A 48 3.63 37.52 18.26
CA ARG A 48 4.45 37.08 17.12
C ARG A 48 4.42 38.06 15.95
N SER A 49 3.35 38.84 15.79
CA SER A 49 3.24 39.89 14.78
C SER A 49 4.00 41.17 15.14
N ILE A 50 4.23 41.45 16.43
CA ILE A 50 4.95 42.66 16.88
C ILE A 50 6.48 42.49 16.86
N LYS A 51 7.00 41.26 16.78
CA LYS A 51 8.47 41.01 16.66
C LYS A 51 8.99 40.93 15.22
N SER A 52 8.13 41.04 14.20
CA SER A 52 8.54 41.05 12.79
C SER A 52 8.35 42.39 12.05
N SER A 53 7.77 43.41 12.69
CA SER A 53 7.53 44.72 12.05
C SER A 53 8.59 45.80 12.32
N ASP A 54 9.52 45.59 13.26
CA ASP A 54 10.54 46.60 13.64
C ASP A 54 11.88 46.49 12.90
N ARG A 55 12.00 45.64 11.87
CA ARG A 55 13.22 45.52 11.05
C ARG A 55 13.11 46.01 9.61
N LEU A 56 12.00 46.64 9.22
CA LEU A 56 11.76 47.09 7.83
C LEU A 56 11.35 48.57 7.67
N ARG A 57 11.71 49.44 8.61
CA ARG A 57 11.51 50.89 8.47
C ARG A 57 12.74 51.71 8.90
N THR A 58 13.85 51.56 8.20
CA THR A 58 14.91 52.61 8.17
C THR A 58 15.88 52.36 7.01
N VAL A 59 15.44 52.52 5.76
CA VAL A 59 16.32 52.95 4.66
C VAL A 59 15.43 53.58 3.59
N PHE A 60 15.25 54.89 3.59
CA PHE A 60 15.09 55.74 2.40
C PHE A 60 14.95 57.22 2.82
N SER A 61 16.09 57.90 2.96
CA SER A 61 16.24 59.36 2.78
C SER A 61 17.72 59.65 2.49
N ALA A 62 18.00 60.18 1.29
CA ALA A 62 19.31 60.42 0.65
C ALA A 62 20.12 61.62 1.27
N PRO A 63 21.25 62.15 0.70
CA PRO A 63 22.21 61.71 -0.34
C PRO A 63 23.73 61.90 -0.01
N ASN A 64 24.61 61.37 -0.88
CA ASN A 64 26.01 61.74 -1.23
C ASN A 64 27.09 62.07 -0.17
N LYS A 65 28.22 61.31 -0.19
CA LYS A 65 29.60 61.82 -0.46
C LYS A 65 30.69 60.72 -0.43
N ALA A 66 31.46 60.67 -1.52
CA ALA A 66 32.92 60.52 -1.69
C ALA A 66 33.75 59.42 -0.97
N SER A 67 34.37 58.58 -1.81
CA SER A 67 35.79 58.13 -1.85
C SER A 67 36.45 57.49 -0.62
N GLU A 68 36.92 56.24 -0.76
CA GLU A 68 38.33 55.89 -1.02
C GLU A 68 38.54 54.38 -1.20
N ASP A 69 39.56 54.07 -1.99
CA ASP A 69 39.96 52.78 -2.56
C ASP A 69 40.41 51.71 -1.54
N ILE A 70 40.35 50.42 -1.92
CA ILE A 70 41.52 49.53 -2.17
C ILE A 70 41.17 48.02 -2.22
N LYS A 71 41.45 47.44 -3.40
CA LYS A 71 41.88 46.07 -3.79
C LYS A 71 40.91 44.88 -3.81
N PHE A 72 40.64 44.46 -5.04
CA PHE A 72 40.19 43.16 -5.49
C PHE A 72 41.18 42.03 -5.17
N GLY A 73 40.67 40.95 -4.58
CA GLY A 73 41.23 39.60 -4.63
C GLY A 73 40.23 38.66 -5.32
N GLU A 74 40.75 37.71 -6.09
CA GLU A 74 40.07 36.85 -7.07
C GLU A 74 38.87 36.03 -6.56
N PRO A 75 37.94 35.61 -7.46
CA PRO A 75 36.72 34.91 -7.07
C PRO A 75 36.99 33.42 -6.79
N ILE A 76 36.60 32.96 -5.61
CA ILE A 76 36.49 31.53 -5.29
C ILE A 76 35.23 30.99 -5.95
N ASN A 77 35.41 29.98 -6.80
CA ASN A 77 34.39 29.25 -7.55
C ASN A 77 33.19 28.81 -6.68
N GLU A 78 32.02 29.36 -6.97
CA GLU A 78 30.74 28.77 -6.62
C GLU A 78 30.55 27.46 -7.39
N THR A 79 30.58 26.33 -6.69
CA THR A 79 30.13 25.05 -7.23
C THR A 79 28.61 25.10 -7.35
N LYS A 80 28.15 25.28 -8.59
CA LYS A 80 26.75 25.16 -9.01
C LYS A 80 26.18 23.80 -8.57
N PRO A 81 24.92 23.72 -8.13
CA PRO A 81 24.26 22.44 -7.87
C PRO A 81 24.23 21.60 -9.15
N ASP A 82 24.67 20.35 -9.02
CA ASP A 82 24.95 19.43 -10.12
C ASP A 82 23.70 19.15 -10.96
N PHE A 83 23.74 19.59 -12.22
CA PHE A 83 22.76 19.35 -13.26
C PHE A 83 22.61 17.84 -13.57
N ARG A 84 23.55 16.98 -13.12
CA ARG A 84 23.48 15.52 -13.29
C ARG A 84 22.42 14.85 -12.42
N THR A 85 22.14 15.32 -11.21
CA THR A 85 21.16 14.67 -10.32
C THR A 85 19.73 14.75 -10.87
N LYS A 86 19.36 15.88 -11.49
CA LYS A 86 18.08 16.04 -12.18
C LYS A 86 18.01 15.27 -13.50
N LEU A 87 19.13 15.14 -14.22
CA LEU A 87 19.19 14.41 -15.47
C LEU A 87 19.16 12.89 -15.26
N ILE A 88 19.75 12.38 -14.18
CA ILE A 88 19.78 10.95 -13.84
C ILE A 88 18.42 10.49 -13.29
N ALA A 89 17.76 11.28 -12.43
CA ALA A 89 16.39 10.99 -11.98
C ALA A 89 15.36 11.07 -13.13
N LYS A 90 15.56 11.99 -14.08
CA LYS A 90 14.76 12.07 -15.31
C LYS A 90 15.03 10.90 -16.24
N LYS A 91 16.29 10.47 -16.40
CA LYS A 91 16.68 9.29 -17.19
C LYS A 91 16.21 7.98 -16.55
N TRP A 92 16.19 7.87 -15.23
CA TRP A 92 15.58 6.76 -14.49
C TRP A 92 14.12 6.56 -14.87
N PHE A 93 13.36 7.68 -14.91
CA PHE A 93 11.99 7.71 -15.38
C PHE A 93 11.94 7.37 -16.87
N GLU A 94 12.58 8.15 -17.74
CA GLU A 94 12.57 7.92 -19.20
C GLU A 94 12.99 6.50 -19.61
N ALA A 95 13.86 5.82 -18.85
CA ALA A 95 14.29 4.44 -19.09
C ALA A 95 13.34 3.36 -18.53
N LYS A 96 12.49 3.67 -17.54
CA LYS A 96 11.31 2.84 -17.20
C LYS A 96 10.20 3.03 -18.24
N PHE A 97 10.19 4.17 -18.96
CA PHE A 97 9.13 4.61 -19.88
C PHE A 97 9.56 4.70 -21.37
N SER A 98 10.60 3.94 -21.78
CA SER A 98 11.10 3.92 -23.16
C SER A 98 10.65 2.70 -23.99
N ASP A 99 9.50 2.09 -23.71
CA ASP A 99 8.78 1.31 -24.74
C ASP A 99 7.84 2.24 -25.53
N LYS A 100 8.34 3.42 -25.93
CA LYS A 100 7.71 4.17 -27.02
C LYS A 100 8.34 3.69 -28.33
N PRO A 101 7.53 3.24 -29.30
CA PRO A 101 8.04 2.73 -30.55
C PRO A 101 8.93 3.77 -31.24
N THR A 102 10.00 3.25 -31.84
CA THR A 102 11.10 3.99 -32.44
C THR A 102 10.61 4.96 -33.52
N ALA A 103 11.42 5.96 -33.90
CA ALA A 103 11.04 6.97 -34.90
C ALA A 103 10.71 6.37 -36.29
N SER A 104 11.06 5.10 -36.57
CA SER A 104 10.62 4.33 -37.74
C SER A 104 9.14 3.93 -37.71
N ASP A 105 8.53 3.83 -36.52
CA ASP A 105 7.12 3.43 -36.35
C ASP A 105 6.14 4.62 -36.41
N ARG A 106 6.66 5.87 -36.39
CA ARG A 106 5.86 7.11 -36.44
C ARG A 106 5.59 7.63 -37.85
N ARG A 107 5.94 6.87 -38.90
CA ARG A 107 5.66 7.25 -40.30
C ARG A 107 4.37 6.67 -40.88
N ILE A 108 3.63 5.90 -40.10
CA ILE A 108 2.28 5.45 -40.43
C ILE A 108 1.39 6.07 -39.35
N PHE A 109 0.31 6.75 -39.72
CA PHE A 109 -0.55 7.58 -38.85
C PHE A 109 -0.05 9.01 -38.56
N LYS A 110 0.16 9.77 -39.63
CA LYS A 110 -0.23 11.18 -39.65
C LYS A 110 -1.13 11.37 -40.86
N ASP A 111 -2.43 11.36 -40.62
CA ASP A 111 -3.37 12.31 -41.18
C ASP A 111 -4.74 12.08 -40.51
N ASP A 112 -5.49 13.17 -40.38
CA ASP A 112 -6.90 13.27 -39.97
C ASP A 112 -7.22 13.54 -38.49
N GLU A 113 -6.81 14.73 -38.02
CA GLU A 113 -7.71 15.59 -37.26
C GLU A 113 -8.38 16.60 -38.22
N LYS A 114 -9.67 16.42 -38.52
CA LYS A 114 -10.72 17.47 -38.58
C LYS A 114 -11.99 17.03 -39.34
N VAL A 115 -13.14 17.37 -38.74
CA VAL A 115 -14.48 17.64 -39.35
C VAL A 115 -15.51 16.47 -39.43
N ALA A 116 -16.40 16.49 -38.43
CA ALA A 116 -17.88 16.50 -38.49
C ALA A 116 -18.72 15.72 -39.54
N ARG A 117 -19.69 14.95 -39.01
CA ARG A 117 -21.13 14.78 -39.39
C ARG A 117 -21.54 14.03 -40.69
N ARG A 118 -22.27 12.91 -40.46
CA ARG A 118 -23.48 12.36 -41.16
C ARG A 118 -23.33 11.45 -42.42
N PRO A 119 -24.34 10.61 -42.76
CA PRO A 119 -24.19 9.15 -42.86
C PRO A 119 -24.30 8.51 -44.27
N ASP A 120 -23.81 7.26 -44.33
CA ASP A 120 -24.26 6.11 -45.14
C ASP A 120 -24.21 6.17 -46.68
N LYS A 121 -23.31 5.39 -47.30
CA LYS A 121 -23.45 4.93 -48.70
C LYS A 121 -22.62 3.73 -49.18
N TYR A 122 -21.92 3.00 -48.30
CA TYR A 122 -21.04 1.89 -48.74
C TYR A 122 -21.49 0.47 -48.30
N ALA A 123 -22.69 0.33 -47.74
CA ALA A 123 -23.24 -0.94 -47.27
C ALA A 123 -23.85 -1.87 -48.37
N ARG A 124 -23.60 -1.66 -49.67
CA ARG A 124 -24.19 -2.51 -50.74
C ARG A 124 -23.22 -3.22 -51.69
N LYS A 125 -21.91 -2.99 -51.58
CA LYS A 125 -20.94 -3.63 -52.49
C LYS A 125 -20.33 -4.94 -51.98
N TRP A 126 -20.46 -5.24 -50.68
CA TRP A 126 -19.79 -6.40 -50.05
C TRP A 126 -20.71 -7.60 -49.70
N ARG A 127 -21.98 -7.60 -50.14
CA ARG A 127 -22.87 -8.78 -50.02
C ARG A 127 -22.86 -9.72 -51.24
N LYS A 128 -22.03 -9.46 -52.25
CA LYS A 128 -21.95 -10.28 -53.48
C LYS A 128 -20.72 -11.17 -53.59
N LEU A 129 -19.87 -11.24 -52.56
CA LEU A 129 -18.68 -12.10 -52.54
C LEU A 129 -18.78 -13.28 -51.56
N ALA A 130 -20.01 -13.67 -51.18
CA ALA A 130 -20.30 -14.75 -50.24
C ALA A 130 -21.02 -15.96 -50.90
N HIS A 131 -20.79 -16.21 -52.18
CA HIS A 131 -21.32 -17.38 -52.91
C HIS A 131 -20.30 -17.89 -53.94
N LYS A 132 -19.77 -19.10 -53.70
CA LYS A 132 -18.73 -19.91 -54.39
C LYS A 132 -17.48 -20.01 -53.49
N VAL A 133 -17.07 -21.17 -52.96
CA VAL A 133 -17.04 -22.54 -53.49
C VAL A 133 -17.17 -23.52 -52.32
N LYS A 134 -17.93 -24.60 -52.51
CA LYS A 134 -17.94 -25.80 -51.67
C LYS A 134 -17.91 -26.99 -52.63
N THR A 135 -16.85 -27.79 -52.65
CA THR A 135 -16.75 -29.16 -53.23
C THR A 135 -15.34 -29.69 -52.86
N SER A 136 -15.24 -30.67 -51.94
CA SER A 136 -14.87 -32.11 -52.17
C SER A 136 -13.40 -32.31 -52.56
N SER A 137 -12.59 -33.26 -52.06
CA SER A 137 -12.76 -34.57 -51.39
C SER A 137 -11.34 -35.15 -51.11
N ASP A 138 -11.19 -35.99 -50.07
CA ASP A 138 -10.21 -37.10 -49.86
C ASP A 138 -8.68 -36.78 -49.93
N ASP A 139 -7.70 -37.36 -49.21
CA ASP A 139 -7.50 -38.58 -48.41
C ASP A 139 -6.23 -38.43 -47.50
N SER A 140 -6.19 -39.19 -46.39
CA SER A 140 -5.06 -39.80 -45.63
C SER A 140 -3.75 -39.06 -45.24
N ASP A 141 -3.46 -39.14 -43.92
CA ASP A 141 -2.19 -39.40 -43.19
C ASP A 141 -0.84 -38.78 -43.64
N ASN A 142 -0.27 -37.88 -42.81
CA ASN A 142 1.01 -38.04 -42.07
C ASN A 142 1.64 -36.70 -41.63
N GLU A 143 2.24 -36.72 -40.43
CA GLU A 143 3.31 -35.85 -39.88
C GLU A 143 3.12 -34.31 -39.95
N GLU A 144 2.71 -33.70 -38.83
CA GLU A 144 2.82 -32.25 -38.63
C GLU A 144 4.29 -31.83 -38.39
N THR A 145 4.95 -31.44 -39.47
CA THR A 145 6.07 -30.50 -39.45
C THR A 145 5.59 -29.11 -39.05
N LEU A 146 6.24 -28.53 -38.03
CA LEU A 146 6.07 -27.13 -37.62
C LEU A 146 6.51 -26.18 -38.75
N GLU A 147 5.57 -25.74 -39.58
CA GLU A 147 5.79 -24.65 -40.54
C GLU A 147 5.58 -23.28 -39.88
N GLU A 148 6.52 -22.39 -40.19
CA GLU A 148 6.61 -21.00 -39.76
C GLU A 148 5.38 -20.19 -40.22
N THR A 149 4.45 -19.92 -39.32
CA THR A 149 3.40 -18.92 -39.59
C THR A 149 4.01 -17.52 -39.50
N GLN A 150 4.31 -16.93 -40.65
CA GLN A 150 4.46 -15.49 -40.82
C GLN A 150 3.21 -14.79 -40.27
N ALA A 151 3.39 -13.89 -39.30
CA ALA A 151 2.31 -13.13 -38.69
C ALA A 151 1.66 -12.19 -39.73
N VAL A 152 0.53 -12.62 -40.28
CA VAL A 152 -0.39 -11.74 -41.02
C VAL A 152 -1.04 -10.81 -40.00
N VAL A 153 -0.67 -9.53 -40.04
CA VAL A 153 -1.33 -8.46 -39.27
C VAL A 153 -2.76 -8.29 -39.80
N GLY A 154 -3.68 -9.08 -39.26
CA GLY A 154 -5.12 -8.88 -39.42
C GLY A 154 -5.60 -7.67 -38.59
N PRO A 155 -6.80 -7.12 -38.89
CA PRO A 155 -7.39 -6.07 -38.08
C PRO A 155 -7.59 -6.57 -36.65
N THR A 156 -7.17 -5.76 -35.69
CA THR A 156 -7.19 -6.03 -34.25
C THR A 156 -8.63 -6.31 -33.80
N PRO A 157 -8.91 -7.37 -33.01
CA PRO A 157 -10.22 -7.56 -32.42
C PRO A 157 -10.56 -6.37 -31.53
N GLU A 158 -11.68 -5.70 -31.76
CA GLU A 158 -12.28 -4.81 -30.77
C GLU A 158 -12.52 -5.63 -29.49
N ILE A 159 -11.88 -5.24 -28.38
CA ILE A 159 -12.16 -5.85 -27.07
C ILE A 159 -13.59 -5.44 -26.69
N ASP A 160 -14.53 -6.38 -26.80
CA ASP A 160 -15.93 -6.20 -26.40
C ASP A 160 -16.00 -5.65 -24.97
N ARG A 161 -16.73 -4.55 -24.76
CA ARG A 161 -16.94 -3.94 -23.44
C ARG A 161 -17.55 -4.93 -22.43
N ARG A 162 -18.26 -5.96 -22.89
CA ARG A 162 -18.86 -7.00 -22.03
C ARG A 162 -17.84 -8.04 -21.51
N GLN A 163 -16.59 -7.97 -21.96
CA GLN A 163 -15.52 -8.91 -21.58
C GLN A 163 -14.41 -8.27 -20.73
N LYS A 164 -14.57 -7.00 -20.33
CA LYS A 164 -13.58 -6.29 -19.49
C LYS A 164 -13.93 -6.40 -18.00
N PHE A 165 -13.01 -6.96 -17.20
CA PHE A 165 -13.15 -6.98 -15.74
C PHE A 165 -13.06 -5.58 -15.11
N PHE A 166 -12.09 -4.78 -15.56
CA PHE A 166 -11.84 -3.43 -15.03
C PHE A 166 -12.30 -2.39 -16.05
N ILE A 167 -13.33 -1.61 -15.76
CA ILE A 167 -13.95 -0.66 -16.70
C ILE A 167 -13.39 0.75 -16.49
N GLY A 168 -12.97 1.41 -17.57
CA GLY A 168 -12.51 2.80 -17.53
C GLY A 168 -11.36 3.02 -16.55
N LYS A 169 -11.57 3.95 -15.61
CA LYS A 169 -10.61 4.31 -14.56
C LYS A 169 -10.23 3.15 -13.66
N ASP A 170 -11.07 2.12 -13.52
CA ASP A 170 -10.79 0.93 -12.71
C ASP A 170 -9.59 0.10 -13.25
N TYR A 171 -9.23 0.29 -14.53
CA TYR A 171 -7.96 -0.20 -15.05
C TYR A 171 -6.87 0.84 -14.84
N SER A 172 -6.06 0.62 -13.81
CA SER A 172 -5.09 1.59 -13.31
C SER A 172 -3.69 1.00 -13.14
N ASN A 173 -2.69 1.88 -13.21
CA ASN A 173 -1.32 1.61 -12.83
C ASN A 173 -0.74 2.89 -12.20
N ALA A 174 -0.51 2.86 -10.88
CA ALA A 174 -0.11 4.03 -10.10
C ALA A 174 1.31 4.54 -10.45
N TYR A 175 2.15 3.71 -11.08
CA TYR A 175 3.46 4.14 -11.55
C TYR A 175 3.40 4.90 -12.88
N GLU A 176 2.33 4.70 -13.64
CA GLU A 176 2.16 5.26 -14.98
C GLU A 176 1.45 6.59 -14.90
N LYS A 177 0.35 6.63 -14.13
CA LYS A 177 -0.47 7.82 -14.04
C LYS A 177 -1.41 7.75 -12.84
N ASP A 178 -1.51 8.86 -12.10
CA ASP A 178 -2.54 9.04 -11.07
C ASP A 178 -3.92 9.28 -11.71
N PHE A 179 -4.98 9.09 -10.91
CA PHE A 179 -6.34 9.28 -11.36
C PHE A 179 -6.62 10.74 -11.73
N GLU A 180 -7.24 10.94 -12.89
CA GLU A 180 -7.72 12.24 -13.37
C GLU A 180 -9.15 12.11 -13.90
N ALA A 181 -9.90 13.22 -13.95
CA ALA A 181 -11.25 13.28 -14.53
C ALA A 181 -12.16 12.12 -14.08
N LEU A 182 -12.29 11.94 -12.74
CA LEU A 182 -13.03 10.83 -12.12
C LEU A 182 -14.53 10.83 -12.45
N GLU A 183 -15.07 11.98 -12.82
CA GLU A 183 -16.42 12.13 -13.37
C GLU A 183 -16.64 11.29 -14.63
N ASN A 184 -15.57 11.03 -15.40
CA ASN A 184 -15.58 10.18 -16.60
C ASN A 184 -15.12 8.76 -16.26
N TYR A 185 -15.73 8.14 -15.24
CA TYR A 185 -15.29 6.86 -14.67
C TYR A 185 -15.17 5.71 -15.68
N ALA A 186 -15.97 5.72 -16.75
CA ALA A 186 -16.01 4.67 -17.77
C ALA A 186 -14.95 4.87 -18.88
N GLU A 187 -14.22 5.98 -18.88
CA GLU A 187 -13.18 6.29 -19.86
C GLU A 187 -11.81 5.82 -19.37
N ASP A 188 -11.08 5.15 -20.27
CA ASP A 188 -9.71 4.76 -20.02
C ASP A 188 -8.81 6.00 -20.00
N TYR A 189 -7.88 6.05 -19.05
CA TYR A 189 -6.90 7.14 -18.91
C TYR A 189 -5.46 6.69 -19.16
N ILE A 190 -5.27 5.37 -19.32
CA ILE A 190 -4.04 4.70 -19.74
C ILE A 190 -4.35 3.76 -20.91
N ASP A 191 -3.41 3.62 -21.85
CA ASP A 191 -3.61 2.75 -23.01
C ASP A 191 -3.41 1.28 -22.63
N ARG A 192 -4.51 0.55 -22.52
CA ARG A 192 -4.55 -0.88 -22.16
C ARG A 192 -3.77 -1.78 -23.12
N LYS A 193 -3.46 -1.32 -24.34
CA LYS A 193 -2.69 -2.11 -25.31
C LYS A 193 -1.20 -2.08 -25.02
N LEU A 194 -0.73 -1.05 -24.30
CA LEU A 194 0.68 -0.79 -24.05
C LEU A 194 1.02 -0.98 -22.57
N VAL A 195 0.12 -0.56 -21.68
CA VAL A 195 0.36 -0.49 -20.25
C VAL A 195 -0.40 -1.61 -19.54
N PRO A 196 0.29 -2.56 -18.90
CA PRO A 196 -0.38 -3.51 -18.01
C PRO A 196 -0.93 -2.79 -16.78
N ARG A 197 -2.11 -3.21 -16.30
CA ARG A 197 -2.58 -2.74 -14.99
C ARG A 197 -1.62 -3.21 -13.90
N MET A 198 -1.53 -2.45 -12.82
CA MET A 198 -0.84 -2.90 -11.61
C MET A 198 -1.80 -3.77 -10.80
N PRO A 199 -1.50 -5.06 -10.56
CA PRO A 199 -2.34 -5.89 -9.70
C PRO A 199 -2.37 -5.36 -8.26
N TRP A 200 -3.51 -5.52 -7.60
CA TRP A 200 -3.75 -5.06 -6.24
C TRP A 200 -3.97 -6.28 -5.34
N HIS A 201 -3.11 -6.45 -4.35
CA HIS A 201 -3.19 -7.53 -3.37
C HIS A 201 -3.50 -6.92 -2.00
N ASP A 202 -4.62 -7.31 -1.41
CA ASP A 202 -5.13 -6.71 -0.18
C ASP A 202 -5.98 -7.71 0.59
N GLU A 203 -6.19 -7.42 1.88
CA GLU A 203 -6.85 -8.29 2.83
C GLU A 203 -7.98 -7.53 3.53
N ALA A 204 -9.13 -8.18 3.67
CA ALA A 204 -10.31 -7.59 4.28
C ALA A 204 -11.05 -8.60 5.16
N LEU A 205 -11.81 -8.07 6.12
CA LEU A 205 -12.61 -8.86 7.05
C LEU A 205 -14.06 -8.41 7.04
N VAL A 206 -14.93 -9.37 7.32
CA VAL A 206 -16.32 -9.14 7.67
C VAL A 206 -16.55 -9.71 9.06
N VAL A 207 -17.12 -8.89 9.93
CA VAL A 207 -17.48 -9.28 11.31
C VAL A 207 -18.97 -9.12 11.52
N PHE A 208 -19.51 -9.91 12.45
CA PHE A 208 -20.92 -9.98 12.74
C PHE A 208 -21.19 -9.73 14.22
N GLY A 209 -22.46 -9.47 14.57
CA GLY A 209 -22.88 -9.31 15.96
C GLY A 209 -22.27 -8.09 16.64
N GLN A 210 -21.76 -8.29 17.86
CA GLN A 210 -21.32 -7.18 18.72
C GLN A 210 -20.14 -6.42 18.11
N ALA A 211 -19.21 -7.12 17.47
CA ALA A 211 -18.08 -6.52 16.78
C ALA A 211 -18.52 -5.57 15.65
N ALA A 212 -19.57 -5.93 14.92
CA ALA A 212 -20.14 -5.04 13.90
C ALA A 212 -20.78 -3.78 14.53
N ARG A 213 -21.37 -3.90 15.73
CA ARG A 213 -21.87 -2.73 16.49
C ARG A 213 -20.73 -1.83 16.97
N ASP A 214 -19.57 -2.38 17.31
CA ASP A 214 -18.39 -1.58 17.67
C ASP A 214 -17.86 -0.78 16.47
N VAL A 215 -17.82 -1.40 15.28
CA VAL A 215 -17.51 -0.70 14.02
C VAL A 215 -18.53 0.43 13.78
N ALA A 216 -19.83 0.13 13.94
CA ALA A 216 -20.88 1.14 13.80
C ALA A 216 -20.74 2.28 14.81
N ARG A 217 -20.35 2.00 16.06
CA ARG A 217 -20.10 3.04 17.08
C ARG A 217 -18.95 3.95 16.68
N HIS A 218 -17.86 3.42 16.15
CA HIS A 218 -16.77 4.23 15.62
C HIS A 218 -17.27 5.18 14.51
N PHE A 219 -18.07 4.66 13.56
CA PHE A 219 -18.66 5.47 12.50
C PHE A 219 -19.59 6.57 13.05
N ILE A 220 -20.52 6.20 13.94
CA ILE A 220 -21.51 7.10 14.54
C ILE A 220 -20.83 8.24 15.30
N GLN A 221 -19.80 7.93 16.08
CA GLN A 221 -19.02 8.94 16.80
C GLN A 221 -18.46 9.99 15.82
N ARG A 222 -17.76 9.53 14.77
CA ARG A 222 -17.15 10.44 13.79
C ARG A 222 -18.21 11.23 13.02
N TRP A 223 -19.28 10.58 12.58
CA TRP A 223 -20.40 11.22 11.88
C TRP A 223 -20.99 12.36 12.70
N ASN A 224 -21.35 12.10 13.96
CA ASN A 224 -21.99 13.09 14.82
C ASN A 224 -21.07 14.28 15.10
N ILE A 225 -19.77 14.06 15.23
CA ILE A 225 -18.78 15.15 15.41
C ILE A 225 -18.69 16.01 14.16
N HIS A 226 -18.54 15.41 12.98
CA HIS A 226 -18.48 16.17 11.73
C HIS A 226 -19.79 16.92 11.46
N LYS A 227 -20.93 16.32 11.83
CA LYS A 227 -22.22 17.02 11.81
C LYS A 227 -22.17 18.24 12.74
N CYS A 228 -21.71 18.10 13.99
CA CYS A 228 -21.61 19.23 14.92
C CYS A 228 -20.68 20.35 14.38
N GLU A 229 -19.57 20.00 13.74
CA GLU A 229 -18.60 20.96 13.24
C GLU A 229 -19.06 21.71 11.98
N LYS A 230 -19.70 21.02 11.03
CA LYS A 230 -19.97 21.58 9.69
C LYS A 230 -21.46 21.74 9.36
N HIS A 231 -22.32 20.94 9.99
CA HIS A 231 -23.71 20.75 9.56
C HIS A 231 -24.70 20.66 10.73
N LEU A 232 -24.42 21.38 11.83
CA LEU A 232 -25.19 21.28 13.07
C LEU A 232 -26.69 21.52 12.85
N LYS A 233 -27.02 22.56 12.08
CA LYS A 233 -28.40 22.98 11.78
C LYS A 233 -28.99 22.35 10.51
N ASN A 234 -28.26 21.48 9.82
CA ASN A 234 -28.74 20.86 8.59
C ASN A 234 -29.40 19.51 8.90
N ASP A 235 -30.73 19.49 8.90
CA ASP A 235 -31.54 18.31 9.22
C ASP A 235 -31.47 17.21 8.15
N TYR A 236 -30.97 17.52 6.95
CA TYR A 236 -30.70 16.52 5.91
C TYR A 236 -29.68 15.46 6.37
N TYR A 237 -28.77 15.84 7.25
CA TYR A 237 -27.81 14.94 7.88
C TYR A 237 -28.28 14.64 9.30
N PRO A 238 -28.94 13.49 9.58
CA PRO A 238 -29.45 13.20 10.91
C PRO A 238 -28.31 12.90 11.89
N PHE A 239 -28.54 13.09 13.19
CA PHE A 239 -27.69 12.46 14.20
C PHE A 239 -27.93 10.96 14.18
N LEU A 240 -26.86 10.19 14.30
CA LEU A 240 -26.93 8.74 14.37
C LEU A 240 -26.85 8.27 15.82
N LEU A 241 -27.61 7.23 16.13
CA LEU A 241 -27.64 6.60 17.45
C LEU A 241 -27.19 5.14 17.32
N PRO A 242 -26.34 4.64 18.23
CA PRO A 242 -25.94 3.24 18.21
C PRO A 242 -27.12 2.36 18.61
N LYS A 243 -27.31 1.24 17.93
CA LYS A 243 -28.20 0.19 18.41
C LYS A 243 -27.71 -0.35 19.76
N SER A 244 -28.63 -0.71 20.66
CA SER A 244 -28.31 -1.31 21.96
C SER A 244 -27.57 -2.64 21.77
N TYR A 245 -26.88 -3.14 22.80
CA TYR A 245 -26.28 -4.48 22.76
C TYR A 245 -27.26 -5.59 23.16
N ASP A 246 -28.39 -5.25 23.76
CA ASP A 246 -29.33 -6.20 24.37
C ASP A 246 -30.25 -6.90 23.35
N ASP A 247 -30.29 -6.41 22.12
CA ASP A 247 -31.11 -6.99 21.06
C ASP A 247 -30.40 -8.20 20.42
N GLU A 248 -30.65 -9.39 20.97
CA GLU A 248 -30.05 -10.67 20.57
C GLU A 248 -30.50 -11.17 19.18
N GLU A 249 -31.71 -10.79 18.73
CA GLU A 249 -32.21 -11.19 17.41
C GLU A 249 -31.39 -10.55 16.27
N ASP A 250 -30.97 -9.29 16.45
CA ASP A 250 -30.12 -8.56 15.50
C ASP A 250 -28.62 -8.98 15.56
N LEU A 251 -28.19 -9.63 16.65
CA LEU A 251 -26.79 -10.04 16.86
C LEU A 251 -26.45 -11.38 16.22
N THR A 252 -27.45 -12.25 16.04
CA THR A 252 -27.28 -13.53 15.36
C THR A 252 -27.54 -13.35 13.87
N VAL A 253 -26.48 -13.33 13.05
CA VAL A 253 -26.61 -13.11 11.61
C VAL A 253 -27.12 -14.38 10.94
N LYS A 254 -28.37 -14.80 11.20
CA LYS A 254 -28.98 -16.01 10.61
C LYS A 254 -28.99 -16.03 9.07
N ASN A 255 -28.66 -14.89 8.44
CA ASN A 255 -28.69 -14.64 7.00
C ASN A 255 -27.32 -14.40 6.37
N TRP A 256 -26.17 -14.72 7.00
CA TRP A 256 -24.85 -14.49 6.36
C TRP A 256 -24.76 -15.16 4.98
N LYS A 257 -25.42 -16.30 4.81
CA LYS A 257 -25.52 -17.05 3.55
C LYS A 257 -26.17 -16.27 2.40
N LYS A 258 -26.87 -15.16 2.68
CA LYS A 258 -27.38 -14.25 1.65
C LYS A 258 -26.29 -13.37 1.04
N PHE A 259 -25.19 -13.17 1.76
CA PHE A 259 -24.14 -12.21 1.42
C PHE A 259 -22.78 -12.88 1.17
N LEU A 260 -22.52 -14.03 1.79
CA LEU A 260 -21.25 -14.73 1.75
C LEU A 260 -21.44 -16.23 1.56
N GLU A 261 -20.51 -16.84 0.83
CA GLU A 261 -20.37 -18.29 0.74
C GLU A 261 -19.55 -18.82 1.93
N GLY A 262 -19.85 -20.04 2.37
CA GLY A 262 -19.18 -20.69 3.50
C GLY A 262 -19.82 -20.40 4.87
N GLU A 263 -19.26 -21.04 5.89
CA GLU A 263 -19.66 -20.83 7.29
C GLU A 263 -18.69 -19.84 7.97
N PRO A 264 -19.19 -18.87 8.74
CA PRO A 264 -18.32 -17.97 9.49
C PRO A 264 -17.63 -18.74 10.62
N PHE A 265 -16.40 -18.33 10.93
CA PHE A 265 -15.64 -18.88 12.04
C PHE A 265 -16.06 -18.23 13.36
N GLN A 266 -16.03 -19.01 14.44
CA GLN A 266 -16.18 -18.45 15.78
C GLN A 266 -14.84 -17.97 16.32
N VAL A 267 -14.77 -16.67 16.62
CA VAL A 267 -13.56 -16.01 17.10
C VAL A 267 -13.90 -15.06 18.26
N ASP A 268 -12.93 -14.83 19.13
CA ASP A 268 -12.89 -13.64 19.97
C ASP A 268 -12.30 -12.51 19.15
N THR A 269 -12.92 -11.34 19.22
CA THR A 269 -12.49 -10.22 18.38
C THR A 269 -12.61 -8.89 19.12
N GLN A 270 -11.71 -7.98 18.81
CA GLN A 270 -11.63 -6.67 19.45
C GLN A 270 -11.31 -5.59 18.42
N CYS A 271 -12.16 -4.57 18.38
CA CYS A 271 -11.90 -3.37 17.61
C CYS A 271 -10.77 -2.56 18.28
N VAL A 272 -9.80 -2.15 17.48
CA VAL A 272 -8.74 -1.22 17.87
C VAL A 272 -8.62 -0.12 16.84
N ARG A 273 -8.23 1.08 17.26
CA ARG A 273 -8.20 2.27 16.41
C ARG A 273 -7.04 3.19 16.73
N SER A 274 -6.71 4.02 15.75
CA SER A 274 -5.87 5.19 15.90
C SER A 274 -6.77 6.40 15.73
N VAL A 275 -7.05 7.15 16.80
CA VAL A 275 -7.90 8.36 16.73
C VAL A 275 -7.44 9.40 17.75
N GLY A 276 -7.83 10.65 17.53
CA GLY A 276 -7.54 11.73 18.46
C GLY A 276 -8.62 12.82 18.43
N PRO A 277 -8.39 13.95 19.13
CA PRO A 277 -9.32 15.06 19.19
C PRO A 277 -9.78 15.55 17.81
N TRP A 278 -8.86 15.66 16.85
CA TRP A 278 -9.17 16.19 15.52
C TRP A 278 -10.01 15.24 14.66
N SER A 279 -9.86 13.92 14.83
CA SER A 279 -10.44 12.92 13.91
C SER A 279 -11.70 12.25 14.43
N ALA A 280 -11.83 12.12 15.76
CA ALA A 280 -12.96 11.49 16.43
C ALA A 280 -13.40 12.21 17.71
N GLY A 281 -12.96 13.46 17.94
CA GLY A 281 -13.40 14.30 19.07
C GLY A 281 -13.15 13.68 20.45
N THR A 282 -12.20 12.75 20.54
CA THR A 282 -11.83 12.13 21.82
C THR A 282 -11.02 13.12 22.65
N LYS A 283 -11.18 13.09 23.99
CA LYS A 283 -10.39 13.95 24.89
C LYS A 283 -8.90 13.61 24.87
N THR A 284 -8.57 12.35 24.64
CA THR A 284 -7.21 11.82 24.59
C THR A 284 -6.95 11.13 23.25
N ILE A 285 -5.68 11.01 22.89
CA ILE A 285 -5.26 10.18 21.76
C ILE A 285 -5.47 8.71 22.14
N GLU A 286 -6.03 7.95 21.20
CA GLU A 286 -6.09 6.50 21.26
C GLU A 286 -5.14 5.92 20.20
N SER A 287 -4.24 5.06 20.64
CA SER A 287 -3.26 4.35 19.79
C SER A 287 -3.37 2.84 20.05
N SER A 288 -4.60 2.34 20.16
CA SER A 288 -4.85 0.94 20.55
C SER A 288 -4.35 -0.05 19.49
N ILE A 289 -4.26 0.35 18.21
CA ILE A 289 -3.63 -0.44 17.14
C ILE A 289 -2.14 -0.65 17.41
N HIS A 290 -1.38 0.41 17.71
CA HIS A 290 0.04 0.30 18.03
C HIS A 290 0.27 -0.63 19.22
N ASN A 291 -0.52 -0.45 20.29
CA ASN A 291 -0.42 -1.26 21.49
C ASN A 291 -0.70 -2.73 21.20
N ALA A 292 -1.70 -3.02 20.37
CA ALA A 292 -2.01 -4.37 19.92
C ALA A 292 -0.84 -5.00 19.15
N TYR A 293 -0.28 -4.30 18.16
CA TYR A 293 0.91 -4.78 17.43
C TYR A 293 2.06 -5.14 18.37
N VAL A 294 2.40 -4.24 19.31
CA VAL A 294 3.50 -4.47 20.27
C VAL A 294 3.22 -5.68 21.15
N GLN A 295 2.03 -5.77 21.75
CA GLN A 295 1.66 -6.89 22.63
C GLN A 295 1.63 -8.23 21.89
N MET A 296 1.08 -8.24 20.68
CA MET A 296 0.98 -9.44 19.85
C MET A 296 2.37 -9.95 19.45
N ILE A 297 3.27 -9.08 18.99
CA ILE A 297 4.66 -9.46 18.63
C ILE A 297 5.41 -9.99 19.87
N ASP A 298 5.27 -9.33 21.02
CA ASP A 298 5.94 -9.73 22.26
C ASP A 298 5.43 -11.11 22.75
N ALA A 299 4.14 -11.41 22.54
CA ALA A 299 3.51 -12.68 22.90
C ALA A 299 3.79 -13.83 21.93
N ALA A 300 4.27 -13.56 20.70
CA ALA A 300 4.51 -14.58 19.67
C ALA A 300 5.48 -15.67 20.15
N LYS A 301 5.24 -16.93 19.80
CA LYS A 301 6.02 -18.10 20.24
C LYS A 301 6.74 -18.81 19.11
N HIS A 302 6.13 -18.93 17.94
CA HIS A 302 6.61 -19.77 16.85
C HIS A 302 6.88 -18.98 15.57
N PHE A 303 5.93 -18.16 15.12
CA PHE A 303 6.13 -17.33 13.94
C PHE A 303 5.23 -16.10 13.87
N ILE A 304 5.66 -15.17 13.02
CA ILE A 304 4.88 -13.99 12.63
C ILE A 304 4.84 -13.92 11.10
N TYR A 305 3.66 -13.75 10.53
CA TYR A 305 3.45 -13.41 9.13
C TYR A 305 2.92 -11.99 9.02
N ILE A 306 3.51 -11.15 8.18
CA ILE A 306 3.12 -9.76 7.97
C ILE A 306 2.96 -9.51 6.47
N GLU A 307 1.83 -8.93 6.08
CA GLU A 307 1.72 -8.21 4.82
C GLU A 307 1.40 -6.76 5.13
N ASN A 308 2.23 -5.84 4.65
CA ASN A 308 2.00 -4.42 4.87
C ASN A 308 2.45 -3.58 3.68
N GLN A 309 1.70 -2.53 3.36
CA GLN A 309 2.09 -1.56 2.33
C GLN A 309 3.36 -0.79 2.71
N PHE A 310 3.58 -0.53 4.00
CA PHE A 310 4.76 0.17 4.49
C PHE A 310 5.40 -0.58 5.65
N PHE A 311 6.72 -0.40 5.81
CA PHE A 311 7.47 -0.92 6.95
C PHE A 311 8.47 0.14 7.42
N ILE A 312 7.95 1.15 8.12
CA ILE A 312 8.71 2.30 8.62
C ILE A 312 8.72 2.26 10.14
N THR A 313 9.78 1.69 10.70
CA THR A 313 10.03 1.55 12.12
C THR A 313 11.53 1.54 12.38
N ILE A 314 12.06 2.66 12.87
CA ILE A 314 13.50 2.89 13.00
C ILE A 314 13.78 3.11 14.48
N ALA A 315 14.63 2.27 15.06
CA ALA A 315 14.98 2.42 16.46
C ALA A 315 15.94 3.57 16.68
N GLN A 316 15.80 4.23 17.83
CA GLN A 316 16.67 5.33 18.26
C GLN A 316 16.69 6.53 17.30
N ASP A 317 15.73 6.63 16.37
CA ASP A 317 15.53 7.80 15.53
C ASP A 317 14.37 8.64 16.10
N PRO A 318 14.61 9.87 16.58
CA PRO A 318 13.55 10.69 17.17
C PRO A 318 12.44 11.09 16.18
N SER A 319 12.66 10.92 14.87
CA SER A 319 11.64 11.14 13.83
C SER A 319 10.69 9.96 13.62
N VAL A 320 10.99 8.78 14.19
CA VAL A 320 10.15 7.57 14.11
C VAL A 320 9.91 7.04 15.52
N ARG A 321 8.67 7.11 15.99
CA ARG A 321 8.30 6.86 17.39
C ARG A 321 7.59 5.54 17.64
N ASN A 322 7.02 4.91 16.62
CA ASN A 322 6.40 3.60 16.80
C ASN A 322 7.44 2.55 17.22
N GLN A 323 7.00 1.57 18.03
CA GLN A 323 7.91 0.63 18.71
C GLN A 323 8.02 -0.74 18.03
N LEU A 324 7.53 -0.88 16.80
CA LEU A 324 7.43 -2.20 16.14
C LEU A 324 8.80 -2.81 15.86
N GLY A 325 9.75 -2.05 15.35
CA GLY A 325 11.12 -2.50 15.05
C GLY A 325 11.87 -2.90 16.31
N ASP A 326 11.72 -2.16 17.41
CA ASP A 326 12.26 -2.52 18.72
C ASP A 326 11.64 -3.79 19.28
N THR A 327 10.34 -3.98 19.09
CA THR A 327 9.64 -5.15 19.58
C THR A 327 10.00 -6.39 18.77
N LEU A 328 10.13 -6.28 17.44
CA LEU A 328 10.63 -7.36 16.58
C LEU A 328 12.07 -7.74 16.93
N PHE A 329 12.96 -6.76 17.13
CA PHE A 329 14.33 -7.00 17.58
C PHE A 329 14.35 -7.80 18.89
N ARG A 330 13.65 -7.31 19.94
CA ARG A 330 13.58 -8.00 21.24
C ARG A 330 13.01 -9.41 21.13
N ARG A 331 12.01 -9.61 20.27
CA ARG A 331 11.39 -10.92 20.07
C ARG A 331 12.35 -11.91 19.41
N ILE A 332 13.08 -11.49 18.39
CA ILE A 332 14.10 -12.31 17.72
C ILE A 332 15.25 -12.61 18.69
N GLU A 333 15.75 -11.59 19.40
CA GLU A 333 16.79 -11.74 20.42
C GLU A 333 16.39 -12.75 21.50
N ARG A 334 15.14 -12.70 21.98
CA ARG A 334 14.59 -13.71 22.89
C ARG A 334 14.64 -15.12 22.30
N ALA A 335 14.18 -15.31 21.06
CA ALA A 335 14.22 -16.63 20.41
C ALA A 335 15.65 -17.15 20.27
N HIS A 336 16.59 -16.26 19.89
CA HIS A 336 18.00 -16.60 19.74
C HIS A 336 18.62 -17.06 21.06
N ASN A 337 18.43 -16.28 22.12
CA ASN A 337 18.98 -16.56 23.45
C ASN A 337 18.39 -17.84 24.08
N LEU A 338 17.14 -18.16 23.75
CA LEU A 338 16.47 -19.39 24.21
C LEU A 338 16.66 -20.58 23.26
N HIS A 339 17.40 -20.41 22.15
CA HIS A 339 17.56 -21.41 21.10
C HIS A 339 16.23 -21.95 20.55
N GLU A 340 15.22 -21.09 20.48
CA GLU A 340 13.90 -21.40 19.95
C GLU A 340 13.86 -21.28 18.43
N LYS A 341 13.15 -22.20 17.77
CA LYS A 341 12.82 -22.08 16.35
C LYS A 341 11.75 -20.99 16.21
N PHE A 342 12.11 -19.86 15.59
CA PHE A 342 11.20 -18.75 15.38
C PHE A 342 11.36 -18.16 13.99
N ARG A 343 10.26 -17.92 13.26
CA ARG A 343 10.27 -17.40 11.88
C ARG A 343 9.42 -16.14 11.74
N ILE A 344 9.90 -15.18 10.95
CA ILE A 344 9.16 -13.99 10.55
C ILE A 344 9.17 -13.91 9.02
N TYR A 345 7.98 -13.78 8.45
CA TYR A 345 7.77 -13.56 7.03
C TYR A 345 7.16 -12.18 6.86
N ILE A 346 7.78 -11.33 6.05
CA ILE A 346 7.24 -10.01 5.72
C ILE A 346 7.07 -9.92 4.21
N VAL A 347 5.88 -9.55 3.73
CA VAL A 347 5.63 -9.25 2.32
C VAL A 347 5.29 -7.78 2.17
N LEU A 348 6.06 -7.09 1.34
CA LEU A 348 5.95 -5.66 1.06
C LEU A 348 5.75 -5.42 -0.44
N PRO A 349 5.19 -4.28 -0.86
CA PRO A 349 5.24 -3.89 -2.25
C PRO A 349 6.71 -3.60 -2.62
N LEU A 350 7.17 -4.11 -3.77
CA LEU A 350 8.57 -3.94 -4.21
C LEU A 350 8.98 -2.48 -4.34
N LEU A 351 8.03 -1.61 -4.71
CA LEU A 351 8.18 -0.16 -4.67
C LEU A 351 6.93 0.47 -4.03
N PRO A 352 7.05 1.65 -3.38
CA PRO A 352 5.91 2.45 -2.99
C PRO A 352 5.09 2.92 -4.20
N GLY A 353 3.77 2.76 -4.19
CA GLY A 353 2.89 3.06 -5.33
C GLY A 353 2.53 4.54 -5.43
N PHE A 354 3.43 5.34 -6.00
CA PHE A 354 3.21 6.76 -6.31
C PHE A 354 3.65 7.07 -7.74
N ASP A 355 3.04 8.07 -8.36
CA ASP A 355 3.45 8.64 -9.65
C ASP A 355 4.68 9.59 -9.50
N SER A 356 4.92 10.10 -8.28
CA SER A 356 6.01 11.01 -7.94
C SER A 356 7.28 10.28 -7.50
N ILE A 357 8.36 10.42 -8.28
CA ILE A 357 9.69 9.86 -8.00
C ILE A 357 10.20 10.27 -6.61
N ASN A 358 10.03 11.53 -6.25
CA ASN A 358 10.51 12.04 -4.96
C ASN A 358 9.76 11.37 -3.80
N ALA A 359 8.47 11.09 -3.95
CA ALA A 359 7.70 10.37 -2.95
C ALA A 359 8.15 8.89 -2.86
N VAL A 360 8.34 8.22 -4.00
CA VAL A 360 8.86 6.84 -4.06
C VAL A 360 10.21 6.74 -3.38
N GLN A 361 11.18 7.58 -3.76
CA GLN A 361 12.53 7.59 -3.19
C GLN A 361 12.50 7.81 -1.68
N ALA A 362 11.74 8.80 -1.23
CA ALA A 362 11.80 9.20 0.15
C ALA A 362 11.08 8.19 1.06
N VAL A 363 9.98 7.56 0.60
CA VAL A 363 9.36 6.43 1.33
C VAL A 363 10.28 5.20 1.33
N LEU A 364 10.87 4.85 0.19
CA LEU A 364 11.82 3.74 0.07
C LEU A 364 13.01 3.92 1.02
N PHE A 365 13.51 5.16 1.17
CA PHE A 365 14.61 5.48 2.08
C PHE A 365 14.28 5.09 3.52
N TYR A 366 13.08 5.42 4.00
CA TYR A 366 12.64 5.10 5.36
C TYR A 366 12.35 3.61 5.55
N ILE A 367 11.85 2.92 4.52
CA ILE A 367 11.72 1.47 4.53
C ILE A 367 13.10 0.83 4.69
N MET A 368 14.07 1.23 3.86
CA MET A 368 15.43 0.68 3.93
C MET A 368 16.11 1.02 5.26
N ARG A 369 15.91 2.23 5.82
CA ARG A 369 16.40 2.55 7.17
C ARG A 369 15.77 1.75 8.30
N SER A 370 14.58 1.21 8.08
CA SER A 370 13.93 0.32 9.04
C SER A 370 14.49 -1.10 8.97
N ILE A 371 14.89 -1.54 7.77
CA ILE A 371 15.31 -2.92 7.50
C ILE A 371 16.84 -3.07 7.60
N THR A 372 17.61 -2.44 6.71
CA THR A 372 19.06 -2.69 6.51
C THR A 372 19.97 -1.48 6.69
N LYS A 373 19.46 -0.25 6.50
CA LYS A 373 20.28 0.96 6.37
C LYS A 373 20.45 1.74 7.68
N GLY A 374 21.70 1.83 8.13
CA GLY A 374 22.07 2.59 9.33
C GLY A 374 21.88 1.82 10.64
N ASP A 375 22.47 2.35 11.70
CA ASP A 375 22.64 1.65 12.98
C ASP A 375 21.33 1.33 13.73
N GLY A 376 20.27 2.10 13.44
CA GLY A 376 18.93 1.89 14.01
C GLY A 376 18.08 0.86 13.26
N SER A 377 18.55 0.35 12.11
CA SER A 377 17.83 -0.63 11.30
C SER A 377 17.79 -2.00 11.98
N LEU A 378 16.72 -2.76 11.74
CA LEU A 378 16.49 -4.06 12.38
C LEU A 378 17.65 -5.03 12.12
N PHE A 379 18.10 -5.16 10.87
CA PHE A 379 19.12 -6.15 10.51
C PHE A 379 20.48 -5.78 11.09
N LYS A 380 20.88 -4.49 11.03
CA LYS A 380 22.16 -4.04 11.62
C LYS A 380 22.20 -4.25 13.13
N ARG A 381 21.07 -4.06 13.81
CA ARG A 381 20.97 -4.33 15.25
C ARG A 381 21.10 -5.81 15.58
N LEU A 382 20.44 -6.68 14.81
CA LEU A 382 20.56 -8.13 14.97
C LEU A 382 22.01 -8.59 14.72
N GLU A 383 22.64 -8.12 13.64
CA GLU A 383 24.05 -8.41 13.33
C GLU A 383 24.98 -7.96 14.47
N LYS A 384 24.78 -6.76 15.04
CA LYS A 384 25.55 -6.26 16.19
C LYS A 384 25.35 -7.09 17.46
N ALA A 385 24.20 -7.72 17.61
CA ALA A 385 23.91 -8.66 18.70
C ALA A 385 24.48 -10.08 18.44
N GLY A 386 25.16 -10.30 17.30
CA GLY A 386 25.66 -11.63 16.92
C GLY A 386 24.59 -12.54 16.31
N ILE A 387 23.45 -11.99 15.90
CA ILE A 387 22.30 -12.71 15.38
C ILE A 387 22.22 -12.54 13.86
N SER A 388 22.36 -13.64 13.12
CA SER A 388 22.10 -13.71 11.69
C SER A 388 20.61 -13.47 11.37
N PRO A 389 20.21 -12.35 10.73
CA PRO A 389 18.80 -12.05 10.45
C PRO A 389 18.12 -13.13 9.60
N GLU A 390 18.83 -13.70 8.62
CA GLU A 390 18.34 -14.71 7.70
C GLU A 390 17.82 -15.99 8.40
N ASN A 391 18.28 -16.24 9.64
CA ASN A 391 17.83 -17.35 10.46
C ASN A 391 16.49 -17.10 11.17
N TYR A 392 15.95 -15.88 11.12
CA TYR A 392 14.72 -15.53 11.85
C TYR A 392 13.73 -14.74 11.01
N ILE A 393 14.19 -13.90 10.09
CA ILE A 393 13.36 -12.98 9.34
C ILE A 393 13.70 -13.02 7.85
N SER A 394 12.67 -13.07 7.01
CA SER A 394 12.78 -12.92 5.56
C SER A 394 11.73 -11.94 5.03
N ILE A 395 12.15 -11.13 4.06
CA ILE A 395 11.34 -10.08 3.46
C ILE A 395 11.19 -10.37 1.97
N PHE A 396 9.96 -10.27 1.48
CA PHE A 396 9.56 -10.65 0.14
C PHE A 396 8.77 -9.53 -0.53
N GLY A 397 8.73 -9.60 -1.85
CA GLY A 397 7.77 -8.86 -2.67
C GLY A 397 6.96 -9.79 -3.55
N MET A 398 6.09 -9.21 -4.37
CA MET A 398 5.29 -9.95 -5.33
C MET A 398 5.41 -9.36 -6.74
N ARG A 399 5.50 -10.23 -7.74
CA ARG A 399 5.60 -9.87 -9.15
C ARG A 399 4.87 -10.90 -10.02
N THR A 400 4.33 -10.45 -11.15
CA THR A 400 3.76 -11.33 -12.17
C THR A 400 4.20 -10.93 -13.58
N HIS A 401 3.88 -11.77 -14.56
CA HIS A 401 4.09 -11.52 -15.99
C HIS A 401 2.94 -12.08 -16.81
N GLU A 402 2.74 -11.50 -17.99
CA GLU A 402 1.79 -11.99 -18.98
C GLU A 402 2.20 -11.54 -20.39
N ILE A 403 1.50 -12.05 -21.41
CA ILE A 403 1.57 -11.54 -22.78
C ILE A 403 0.52 -10.43 -22.97
N LEU A 404 0.97 -9.21 -23.27
CA LEU A 404 0.14 -8.08 -23.64
C LEU A 404 0.36 -7.75 -25.12
N MET A 405 -0.68 -7.86 -25.94
CA MET A 405 -0.62 -7.58 -27.39
C MET A 405 0.55 -8.29 -28.11
N GLY A 406 0.87 -9.52 -27.72
CA GLY A 406 1.96 -10.31 -28.29
C GLY A 406 3.33 -10.07 -27.66
N HIS A 407 3.46 -9.14 -26.72
CA HIS A 407 4.71 -8.81 -26.03
C HIS A 407 4.71 -9.33 -24.60
N LEU A 408 5.84 -9.89 -24.15
CA LEU A 408 6.02 -10.25 -22.75
C LEU A 408 6.14 -8.98 -21.90
N VAL A 409 5.29 -8.87 -20.89
CA VAL A 409 5.30 -7.78 -19.91
C VAL A 409 5.38 -8.34 -18.49
N THR A 410 5.92 -7.56 -17.56
CA THR A 410 5.94 -7.87 -16.13
C THR A 410 5.54 -6.65 -15.31
N GLU A 411 4.88 -6.89 -14.19
CA GLU A 411 4.54 -5.84 -13.24
C GLU A 411 4.59 -6.34 -11.79
N ILE A 412 4.92 -5.44 -10.88
CA ILE A 412 4.85 -5.62 -9.42
C ILE A 412 3.38 -5.82 -9.04
N ILE A 413 3.11 -6.79 -8.18
CA ILE A 413 1.81 -6.87 -7.51
C ILE A 413 1.88 -5.96 -6.29
N TYR A 414 1.01 -4.96 -6.25
CA TYR A 414 1.02 -3.97 -5.18
C TYR A 414 0.37 -4.54 -3.93
N VAL A 415 1.21 -4.86 -2.94
CA VAL A 415 0.78 -5.30 -1.61
C VAL A 415 0.26 -4.09 -0.86
N HIS A 416 -1.06 -3.98 -0.80
CA HIS A 416 -1.78 -2.96 -0.05
C HIS A 416 -2.35 -3.50 1.27
N SER A 417 -2.22 -4.81 1.54
CA SER A 417 -2.61 -5.42 2.81
C SER A 417 -2.09 -4.65 4.03
N LYS A 418 -2.81 -4.75 5.15
CA LYS A 418 -2.31 -4.41 6.49
C LYS A 418 -2.71 -5.51 7.47
N LEU A 419 -1.99 -6.62 7.39
CA LEU A 419 -2.27 -7.87 8.09
C LEU A 419 -1.04 -8.32 8.87
N MET A 420 -1.27 -8.82 10.09
CA MET A 420 -0.30 -9.64 10.81
C MET A 420 -0.99 -10.87 11.40
N ILE A 421 -0.43 -12.05 11.18
CA ILE A 421 -0.88 -13.34 11.76
C ILE A 421 0.24 -13.86 12.66
N ILE A 422 -0.13 -14.35 13.85
CA ILE A 422 0.79 -14.88 14.85
C ILE A 422 0.37 -16.28 15.26
N ASP A 423 1.33 -17.20 15.18
CA ASP A 423 1.22 -18.58 15.67
C ASP A 423 -0.04 -19.34 15.21
N ASP A 424 -0.57 -18.99 14.03
CA ASP A 424 -1.82 -19.51 13.50
C ASP A 424 -2.99 -19.44 14.50
N ARG A 425 -3.00 -18.47 15.43
CA ARG A 425 -4.02 -18.32 16.48
C ARG A 425 -4.59 -16.91 16.63
N MET A 426 -3.75 -15.91 16.36
CA MET A 426 -4.16 -14.51 16.45
C MET A 426 -3.85 -13.78 15.15
N ALA A 427 -4.67 -12.81 14.81
CA ALA A 427 -4.41 -11.89 13.70
C ALA A 427 -4.82 -10.47 14.06
N ILE A 428 -4.21 -9.48 13.40
CA ILE A 428 -4.70 -8.12 13.35
C ILE A 428 -4.78 -7.70 11.89
N CYS A 429 -5.93 -7.16 11.47
CA CYS A 429 -6.18 -6.75 10.09
C CYS A 429 -7.01 -5.47 10.07
N GLY A 430 -6.69 -4.54 9.17
CA GLY A 430 -7.44 -3.29 9.01
C GLY A 430 -6.75 -2.32 8.08
N SER A 431 -6.79 -1.03 8.41
CA SER A 431 -6.26 0.04 7.55
C SER A 431 -4.84 0.50 7.91
N ALA A 432 -4.38 0.21 9.13
CA ALA A 432 -3.16 0.80 9.67
C ALA A 432 -1.88 0.23 9.08
N ASN A 433 -1.12 1.08 8.41
CA ASN A 433 0.22 0.75 7.93
C ASN A 433 1.24 0.68 9.08
N ILE A 434 2.35 -0.03 8.88
CA ILE A 434 3.49 0.02 9.80
C ILE A 434 4.27 1.32 9.53
N ASN A 435 3.77 2.42 10.10
CA ASN A 435 4.42 3.72 10.14
C ASN A 435 3.81 4.59 11.25
N ASP A 436 4.47 5.69 11.60
CA ASP A 436 3.97 6.61 12.63
C ASP A 436 2.64 7.29 12.25
N ARG A 437 2.37 7.46 10.95
CA ARG A 437 1.12 8.05 10.43
C ARG A 437 -0.09 7.25 10.88
N SER A 438 -0.05 5.93 10.74
CA SER A 438 -1.17 5.06 11.06
C SER A 438 -1.15 4.63 12.53
N LEU A 439 0.01 4.52 13.18
CA LEU A 439 0.12 3.88 14.50
C LEU A 439 0.00 4.82 15.70
N LEU A 440 0.31 6.12 15.56
CA LEU A 440 0.41 7.01 16.72
C LEU A 440 -0.92 7.66 17.16
N GLY A 441 -2.04 7.46 16.46
CA GLY A 441 -3.36 8.00 16.84
C GLY A 441 -3.57 9.50 16.65
N GLN A 442 -2.50 10.31 16.73
CA GLN A 442 -2.55 11.77 16.55
C GLN A 442 -2.53 12.25 15.10
N ARG A 443 -2.28 11.32 14.16
CA ARG A 443 -2.25 11.56 12.72
C ARG A 443 -3.48 10.90 12.12
N ASP A 444 -3.35 10.12 11.04
CA ASP A 444 -4.47 9.51 10.33
C ASP A 444 -5.35 8.68 11.27
N SER A 445 -6.66 8.76 11.05
CA SER A 445 -7.60 7.90 11.75
C SER A 445 -7.60 6.52 11.13
N GLU A 446 -7.28 5.49 11.91
CA GLU A 446 -7.21 4.11 11.43
C GLU A 446 -8.10 3.20 12.26
N PHE A 447 -8.46 2.05 11.67
CA PHE A 447 -9.25 1.03 12.33
C PHE A 447 -8.73 -0.36 11.97
N CYS A 448 -8.57 -1.22 12.97
CA CYS A 448 -8.24 -2.62 12.79
C CYS A 448 -9.10 -3.50 13.71
N MET A 449 -9.17 -4.77 13.35
CA MET A 449 -9.77 -5.82 14.14
C MET A 449 -8.67 -6.77 14.61
N ILE A 450 -8.61 -7.04 15.91
CA ILE A 450 -7.87 -8.17 16.47
C ILE A 450 -8.78 -9.39 16.41
N ILE A 451 -8.22 -10.52 16.01
CA ILE A 451 -8.88 -11.81 15.92
C ILE A 451 -8.09 -12.79 16.78
N ASN A 452 -8.77 -13.52 17.63
CA ASN A 452 -8.24 -14.64 18.38
C ASN A 452 -9.18 -15.83 18.19
N ASP A 453 -8.65 -16.92 17.65
CA ASP A 453 -9.44 -18.11 17.36
C ASP A 453 -10.05 -18.72 18.63
N ARG A 454 -11.34 -19.07 18.57
CA ARG A 454 -11.98 -19.95 19.57
C ARG A 454 -11.98 -21.40 19.09
N GLU A 455 -12.11 -21.60 17.80
CA GLU A 455 -12.10 -22.92 17.20
C GLU A 455 -10.68 -23.37 16.93
N GLU A 456 -10.32 -24.54 17.45
CA GLU A 456 -9.00 -25.12 17.25
C GLU A 456 -9.02 -26.33 16.34
N GLU A 457 -7.90 -26.55 15.65
CA GLU A 457 -7.55 -27.78 14.95
C GLU A 457 -6.10 -28.18 15.24
N TYR A 458 -5.71 -29.35 14.75
CA TYR A 458 -4.32 -29.78 14.83
C TYR A 458 -3.52 -29.21 13.65
N GLY A 459 -2.53 -28.39 13.97
CA GLY A 459 -1.49 -27.94 13.06
C GLY A 459 -0.14 -28.56 13.42
N ARG A 460 0.92 -28.03 12.81
CA ARG A 460 2.29 -28.50 13.05
C ARG A 460 3.24 -27.31 13.13
N PHE A 461 4.12 -27.31 14.12
CA PHE A 461 5.24 -26.39 14.21
C PHE A 461 6.54 -27.17 14.46
N ASN A 462 7.47 -27.08 13.50
CA ASN A 462 8.77 -27.73 13.54
C ASN A 462 8.66 -29.24 13.76
N GLY A 463 7.79 -29.89 13.00
CA GLY A 463 7.50 -31.32 13.12
C GLY A 463 6.50 -31.67 14.22
N GLN A 464 6.34 -30.81 15.24
CA GLN A 464 5.52 -31.10 16.42
C GLN A 464 4.06 -30.75 16.20
N GLN A 465 3.16 -31.65 16.60
CA GLN A 465 1.74 -31.42 16.53
C GLN A 465 1.32 -30.39 17.60
N VAL A 466 0.65 -29.34 17.17
CA VAL A 466 0.22 -28.21 18.02
C VAL A 466 -1.24 -27.89 17.78
N ARG A 467 -1.89 -27.30 18.77
CA ARG A 467 -3.25 -26.76 18.61
C ARG A 467 -3.15 -25.36 17.99
N VAL A 468 -3.74 -25.18 16.83
CA VAL A 468 -3.80 -23.90 16.11
C VAL A 468 -5.25 -23.47 15.95
N GLY A 469 -5.47 -22.20 15.69
CA GLY A 469 -6.78 -21.65 15.37
C GLY A 469 -7.23 -21.99 13.97
N LYS A 470 -8.51 -22.34 13.76
CA LYS A 470 -9.03 -22.70 12.43
C LYS A 470 -9.04 -21.51 11.48
N PHE A 471 -9.43 -20.32 11.95
CA PHE A 471 -9.51 -19.12 11.13
C PHE A 471 -8.12 -18.64 10.72
N CYS A 472 -7.24 -18.35 11.68
CA CYS A 472 -5.91 -17.83 11.41
C CYS A 472 -5.05 -18.81 10.60
N SER A 473 -5.10 -20.11 10.92
CA SER A 473 -4.32 -21.11 10.18
C SER A 473 -4.83 -21.31 8.74
N SER A 474 -6.15 -21.32 8.52
CA SER A 474 -6.70 -21.44 7.17
C SER A 474 -6.41 -20.19 6.32
N TRP A 475 -6.47 -19.00 6.92
CA TRP A 475 -6.10 -17.75 6.26
C TRP A 475 -4.64 -17.76 5.82
N ARG A 476 -3.72 -18.09 6.73
CA ARG A 476 -2.29 -18.18 6.41
C ARG A 476 -1.98 -19.29 5.39
N ARG A 477 -2.68 -20.43 5.41
CA ARG A 477 -2.57 -21.47 4.36
C ARG A 477 -2.98 -20.94 3.00
N LYS A 478 -4.09 -20.22 2.91
CA LYS A 478 -4.57 -19.63 1.66
C LYS A 478 -3.59 -18.59 1.13
N LEU A 479 -3.03 -17.75 1.99
CA LEU A 479 -2.00 -16.77 1.65
C LEU A 479 -0.74 -17.46 1.11
N PHE A 480 -0.20 -18.46 1.81
CA PHE A 480 0.97 -19.19 1.34
C PHE A 480 0.70 -19.91 0.03
N ALA A 481 -0.48 -20.50 -0.14
CA ALA A 481 -0.86 -21.17 -1.37
C ALA A 481 -0.99 -20.20 -2.54
N THR A 482 -1.55 -19.01 -2.34
CA THR A 482 -1.59 -17.95 -3.36
C THR A 482 -0.17 -17.50 -3.72
N VAL A 483 0.63 -17.15 -2.72
CA VAL A 483 1.97 -16.59 -2.92
C VAL A 483 2.93 -17.58 -3.57
N LEU A 484 2.83 -18.88 -3.24
CA LEU A 484 3.72 -19.92 -3.78
C LEU A 484 3.15 -20.68 -4.97
N PHE A 485 1.83 -20.77 -5.12
CA PHE A 485 1.19 -21.69 -6.06
C PHE A 485 0.02 -21.10 -6.85
N LEU A 486 -0.20 -19.78 -6.89
CA LEU A 486 -1.33 -19.21 -7.63
C LEU A 486 -1.39 -19.70 -9.08
N ARG A 487 -0.25 -19.76 -9.79
CA ARG A 487 -0.19 -20.29 -11.17
C ARG A 487 -0.70 -21.74 -11.23
N MET A 488 -0.40 -22.56 -10.23
CA MET A 488 -0.92 -23.92 -10.14
C MET A 488 -2.43 -23.95 -9.85
N LEU A 489 -2.89 -23.11 -8.93
CA LEU A 489 -4.31 -23.00 -8.58
C LEU A 489 -5.17 -22.51 -9.77
N LEU A 490 -4.59 -21.73 -10.68
CA LEU A 490 -5.22 -21.30 -11.92
C LEU A 490 -5.11 -22.32 -13.07
N GLY A 491 -4.50 -23.49 -12.83
CA GLY A 491 -4.28 -24.51 -13.87
C GLY A 491 -3.22 -24.13 -14.91
N ILE A 492 -2.40 -23.11 -14.63
CA ILE A 492 -1.28 -22.68 -15.50
C ILE A 492 -0.06 -23.58 -15.28
N GLN A 493 0.09 -24.12 -14.06
CA GLN A 493 1.04 -25.16 -13.71
C GLN A 493 0.29 -26.36 -13.13
N PHE A 494 0.73 -27.58 -13.40
CA PHE A 494 -0.07 -28.77 -13.08
C PHE A 494 0.46 -29.57 -11.88
N GLU A 495 1.65 -29.25 -11.36
CA GLU A 495 2.29 -30.01 -10.31
C GLU A 495 2.81 -29.09 -9.20
N ASN A 496 2.60 -29.49 -7.94
CA ASN A 496 3.43 -29.01 -6.82
C ASN A 496 4.77 -29.75 -6.94
N PRO A 497 5.85 -29.11 -7.44
CA PRO A 497 7.02 -29.83 -7.90
C PRO A 497 7.72 -30.63 -6.80
N ASN A 498 7.45 -30.29 -5.53
CA ASN A 498 8.15 -30.85 -4.37
C ASN A 498 7.22 -31.36 -3.26
N ASN A 499 5.91 -31.39 -3.48
CA ASN A 499 4.91 -31.78 -2.46
C ASN A 499 5.14 -31.11 -1.08
N ILE A 500 5.56 -29.84 -1.09
CA ILE A 500 5.97 -29.14 0.14
C ILE A 500 4.80 -28.96 1.10
N ASP A 501 5.04 -29.25 2.38
CA ASP A 501 4.05 -29.06 3.44
C ASP A 501 3.99 -27.59 3.88
N ILE A 502 2.92 -26.89 3.47
CA ILE A 502 2.66 -25.50 3.88
C ILE A 502 1.94 -25.39 5.23
N THR A 503 1.65 -26.51 5.90
CA THR A 503 0.99 -26.53 7.21
C THR A 503 1.95 -26.31 8.36
N ASP A 504 3.26 -26.48 8.15
CA ASP A 504 4.32 -26.18 9.12
C ASP A 504 5.13 -24.94 8.73
N PRO A 505 4.68 -23.73 9.15
CA PRO A 505 5.31 -22.46 8.79
C PRO A 505 6.65 -22.20 9.51
N VAL A 506 7.16 -23.11 10.34
CA VAL A 506 8.44 -22.88 11.05
C VAL A 506 9.54 -23.88 10.72
N SER A 507 9.18 -24.98 10.05
CA SER A 507 10.14 -25.99 9.62
C SER A 507 11.23 -25.39 8.73
N ASP A 508 12.45 -25.91 8.87
CA ASP A 508 13.60 -25.47 8.05
C ASP A 508 13.38 -25.77 6.58
N GLU A 509 12.70 -26.88 6.29
CA GLU A 509 12.33 -27.30 4.94
C GLU A 509 11.42 -26.27 4.28
N PHE A 510 10.30 -25.92 4.92
CA PHE A 510 9.36 -24.93 4.37
C PHE A 510 9.98 -23.53 4.27
N TYR A 511 10.68 -23.08 5.32
CA TYR A 511 11.31 -21.76 5.32
C TYR A 511 12.40 -21.64 4.24
N THR A 512 13.21 -22.69 4.04
CA THR A 512 14.22 -22.73 2.97
C THR A 512 13.59 -22.81 1.59
N TYR A 513 12.53 -23.61 1.44
CA TYR A 513 11.77 -23.71 0.20
C TYR A 513 11.20 -22.36 -0.23
N PHE A 514 10.52 -21.66 0.68
CA PHE A 514 9.93 -20.34 0.41
C PHE A 514 10.98 -19.35 -0.11
N ARG A 515 12.13 -19.25 0.57
CA ARG A 515 13.24 -18.40 0.14
C ARG A 515 13.82 -18.82 -1.21
N ASN A 516 13.96 -20.11 -1.46
CA ASN A 516 14.49 -20.61 -2.73
C ASN A 516 13.55 -20.33 -3.90
N VAL A 517 12.23 -20.43 -3.70
CA VAL A 517 11.24 -20.02 -4.72
C VAL A 517 11.36 -18.53 -5.00
N ALA A 518 11.38 -17.70 -3.95
CA ALA A 518 11.54 -16.25 -4.08
C ALA A 518 12.81 -15.89 -4.87
N ARG A 519 13.96 -16.48 -4.51
CA ARG A 519 15.24 -16.26 -5.18
C ARG A 519 15.24 -16.72 -6.63
N LYS A 520 14.73 -17.92 -6.90
CA LYS A 520 14.62 -18.46 -8.27
C LYS A 520 13.77 -17.53 -9.13
N ASN A 521 12.62 -17.08 -8.62
CA ASN A 521 11.74 -16.17 -9.33
C ASN A 521 12.43 -14.82 -9.59
N THR A 522 13.10 -14.22 -8.60
CA THR A 522 13.87 -12.98 -8.77
C THR A 522 14.86 -13.10 -9.91
N LEU A 523 15.71 -14.14 -9.90
CA LEU A 523 16.74 -14.35 -10.92
C LEU A 523 16.14 -14.50 -12.33
N ILE A 524 15.03 -15.21 -12.47
CA ILE A 524 14.33 -15.34 -13.77
C ILE A 524 13.77 -13.98 -14.22
N TYR A 525 13.15 -13.21 -13.33
CA TYR A 525 12.61 -11.89 -13.67
C TYR A 525 13.70 -10.90 -14.06
N GLU A 526 14.82 -10.89 -13.34
CA GLU A 526 15.98 -10.05 -13.66
C GLU A 526 16.60 -10.44 -15.00
N GLU A 527 16.76 -11.74 -15.28
CA GLU A 527 17.31 -12.20 -16.54
C GLU A 527 16.38 -11.93 -17.73
N VAL A 528 15.08 -12.15 -17.57
CA VAL A 528 14.12 -12.02 -18.66
C VAL A 528 13.81 -10.56 -18.97
N PHE A 529 13.60 -9.76 -17.93
CA PHE A 529 13.03 -8.41 -18.04
C PHE A 529 13.99 -7.28 -17.63
N ALA A 530 15.15 -7.59 -17.03
CA ALA A 530 15.94 -6.61 -16.27
C ALA A 530 15.05 -5.87 -15.26
N SER A 531 14.26 -6.62 -14.49
CA SER A 531 13.24 -6.06 -13.63
C SER A 531 13.83 -5.21 -12.50
N MET A 532 13.20 -4.07 -12.24
CA MET A 532 13.51 -3.18 -11.12
C MET A 532 12.40 -3.24 -10.05
N PRO A 533 12.71 -3.01 -8.77
CA PRO A 533 14.04 -2.81 -8.18
C PRO A 533 14.86 -4.11 -8.06
N THR A 534 16.18 -3.98 -7.92
CA THR A 534 17.16 -5.10 -7.88
C THR A 534 18.38 -4.74 -7.03
N ASP A 535 19.01 -5.74 -6.41
CA ASP A 535 20.26 -5.56 -5.65
C ASP A 535 21.49 -5.34 -6.54
N HIS A 536 21.37 -5.55 -7.86
CA HIS A 536 22.41 -5.23 -8.83
C HIS A 536 22.63 -3.71 -9.01
N VAL A 537 21.63 -2.90 -8.64
CA VAL A 537 21.64 -1.45 -8.81
C VAL A 537 21.75 -0.80 -7.43
N ARG A 538 22.98 -0.52 -7.00
CA ARG A 538 23.30 0.09 -5.70
C ARG A 538 23.39 1.62 -5.77
N LYS A 539 23.42 2.20 -6.97
CA LYS A 539 23.51 3.65 -7.24
C LYS A 539 22.54 4.13 -8.31
N PHE A 540 22.21 5.42 -8.32
CA PHE A 540 21.31 5.99 -9.33
C PHE A 540 21.95 6.02 -10.73
N ASP A 541 23.26 6.26 -10.80
CA ASP A 541 23.98 6.30 -12.08
C ASP A 541 24.01 4.94 -12.79
N GLN A 542 23.87 3.85 -12.05
CA GLN A 542 23.79 2.47 -12.57
C GLN A 542 22.43 2.16 -13.22
N VAL A 543 21.37 2.91 -12.91
CA VAL A 543 20.02 2.53 -13.35
C VAL A 543 19.86 2.62 -14.87
N ALA A 544 20.37 3.70 -15.48
CA ALA A 544 20.27 3.86 -16.93
C ALA A 544 20.97 2.70 -17.66
N GLY A 545 22.18 2.34 -17.21
CA GLY A 545 22.91 1.20 -17.78
C GLY A 545 22.21 -0.14 -17.59
N TYR A 546 21.53 -0.34 -16.46
CA TYR A 546 20.77 -1.57 -16.21
C TYR A 546 19.50 -1.66 -17.07
N ASN A 547 18.76 -0.56 -17.21
CA ASN A 547 17.52 -0.52 -18.01
C ASN A 547 17.76 -0.63 -19.52
N ASP A 548 18.88 -0.05 -20.00
CA ASP A 548 19.27 -0.04 -21.42
C ASP A 548 19.95 -1.36 -21.85
N ALA A 549 20.28 -2.24 -20.89
CA ALA A 549 20.85 -3.53 -21.19
C ALA A 549 19.88 -4.38 -22.07
N PRO A 550 20.37 -5.13 -23.07
CA PRO A 550 19.52 -6.00 -23.87
C PRO A 550 18.76 -7.00 -23.00
N LYS A 551 17.43 -7.00 -23.09
CA LYS A 551 16.54 -7.88 -22.30
C LYS A 551 16.26 -9.15 -23.08
N MET A 552 16.27 -10.31 -22.43
CA MET A 552 15.97 -11.58 -23.09
C MET A 552 14.56 -11.58 -23.70
N LYS A 553 13.60 -10.89 -23.09
CA LYS A 553 12.24 -10.75 -23.65
C LYS A 553 12.24 -10.18 -25.09
N ASP A 554 13.25 -9.38 -25.43
CA ASP A 554 13.37 -8.68 -26.72
C ASP A 554 14.37 -9.40 -27.64
N THR A 555 15.46 -9.94 -27.10
CA THR A 555 16.53 -10.59 -27.89
C THR A 555 16.26 -12.07 -28.20
N ASP A 556 15.62 -12.80 -27.28
CA ASP A 556 15.19 -14.20 -27.46
C ASP A 556 13.84 -14.46 -26.76
N PRO A 557 12.71 -14.03 -27.37
CA PRO A 557 11.38 -14.20 -26.79
C PRO A 557 11.01 -15.68 -26.55
N LYS A 558 11.54 -16.61 -27.36
CA LYS A 558 11.25 -18.05 -27.22
C LYS A 558 11.93 -18.61 -25.98
N GLN A 559 13.20 -18.26 -25.74
CA GLN A 559 13.89 -18.65 -24.51
C GLN A 559 13.29 -17.95 -23.29
N ALA A 560 12.94 -16.67 -23.40
CA ALA A 560 12.25 -15.93 -22.34
C ALA A 560 10.96 -16.66 -21.90
N GLN A 561 10.09 -17.04 -22.85
CA GLN A 561 8.87 -17.80 -22.56
C GLN A 561 9.16 -19.15 -21.89
N ARG A 562 10.23 -19.85 -22.29
CA ARG A 562 10.62 -21.12 -21.66
C ARG A 562 11.02 -20.91 -20.20
N LYS A 563 11.87 -19.91 -19.92
CA LYS A 563 12.29 -19.59 -18.54
C LYS A 563 11.13 -19.17 -17.66
N LEU A 564 10.19 -18.40 -18.21
CA LEU A 564 9.02 -17.96 -17.46
C LEU A 564 8.08 -19.10 -17.02
N ARG A 565 8.15 -20.28 -17.67
CA ARG A 565 7.42 -21.48 -17.21
C ARG A 565 7.95 -22.02 -15.88
N ASP A 566 9.20 -21.69 -15.53
CA ASP A 566 9.86 -22.11 -14.30
C ASP A 566 9.52 -21.22 -13.09
N ILE A 567 8.86 -20.08 -13.31
CA ILE A 567 8.35 -19.20 -12.25
C ILE A 567 7.28 -19.93 -11.46
N GLN A 568 7.37 -19.91 -10.13
CA GLN A 568 6.38 -20.55 -9.26
C GLN A 568 5.68 -19.52 -8.37
N GLY A 569 4.35 -19.45 -8.43
CA GLY A 569 3.59 -18.49 -7.63
C GLY A 569 3.87 -17.03 -8.02
N LEU A 570 3.91 -16.15 -7.03
CA LEU A 570 4.03 -14.69 -7.16
C LEU A 570 5.24 -14.11 -6.43
N VAL A 571 5.82 -14.86 -5.48
CA VAL A 571 6.85 -14.36 -4.57
C VAL A 571 8.17 -14.08 -5.27
N VAL A 572 8.82 -12.99 -4.89
CA VAL A 572 10.22 -12.69 -5.22
C VAL A 572 10.93 -12.19 -3.96
N GLU A 573 12.26 -12.22 -3.97
CA GLU A 573 13.05 -11.58 -2.91
C GLU A 573 12.80 -10.07 -2.91
N TYR A 574 12.75 -9.48 -1.71
CA TYR A 574 12.76 -8.03 -1.58
C TYR A 574 14.21 -7.52 -1.74
N PRO A 575 14.48 -6.53 -2.61
CA PRO A 575 15.85 -6.11 -2.88
C PRO A 575 16.38 -5.23 -1.72
N LEU A 576 17.13 -5.86 -0.82
CA LEU A 576 17.61 -5.27 0.44
C LEU A 576 18.76 -4.27 0.26
N TYR A 577 19.38 -4.26 -0.92
CA TYR A 577 20.57 -3.48 -1.27
C TYR A 577 20.35 -2.55 -2.47
N PHE A 578 19.12 -2.44 -2.97
CA PHE A 578 18.77 -1.49 -4.02
C PHE A 578 19.02 -0.05 -3.55
N LEU A 579 19.82 0.70 -4.32
CA LEU A 579 20.28 2.07 -4.01
C LEU A 579 20.99 2.23 -2.66
N ASP A 580 21.56 1.14 -2.11
CA ASP A 580 22.14 1.16 -0.77
C ASP A 580 23.32 2.15 -0.63
N ASP A 581 24.07 2.38 -1.71
CA ASP A 581 25.21 3.31 -1.73
C ASP A 581 24.81 4.78 -1.93
N GLU A 582 23.51 5.09 -2.01
CA GLU A 582 22.99 6.45 -2.24
C GLU A 582 22.39 7.05 -0.95
N ASP A 583 22.66 8.32 -0.67
CA ASP A 583 21.89 9.08 0.34
C ASP A 583 20.83 9.92 -0.39
N TYR A 584 19.70 9.29 -0.64
CA TYR A 584 18.61 9.86 -1.43
C TYR A 584 17.50 10.47 -0.58
N LEU A 585 17.80 10.80 0.68
CA LEU A 585 16.94 11.69 1.42
C LEU A 585 16.98 13.07 0.73
N PRO A 586 15.83 13.64 0.32
CA PRO A 586 15.81 14.99 -0.23
C PRO A 586 16.41 15.96 0.79
N SER A 587 17.42 16.73 0.37
CA SER A 587 18.14 17.63 1.29
C SER A 587 17.17 18.56 2.02
N ILE A 588 17.33 18.74 3.33
CA ILE A 588 16.54 19.67 4.16
C ILE A 588 16.57 21.12 3.62
N LYS A 589 17.56 21.44 2.78
CA LYS A 589 17.64 22.76 2.15
C LYS A 589 16.66 22.90 0.97
N THR A 590 16.15 21.81 0.41
CA THR A 590 15.17 21.85 -0.69
C THR A 590 13.74 21.90 -0.16
N PRO A 591 12.78 22.52 -0.88
CA PRO A 591 11.36 22.49 -0.54
C PRO A 591 10.85 21.07 -0.34
N GLU A 592 11.32 20.11 -1.15
CA GLU A 592 10.96 18.70 -1.08
C GLU A 592 11.47 18.06 0.21
N GLY A 593 12.70 18.33 0.65
CA GLY A 593 13.22 17.81 1.92
C GLY A 593 12.58 18.43 3.15
N LYS A 594 12.20 19.72 3.08
CA LYS A 594 11.41 20.38 4.14
C LYS A 594 10.01 19.80 4.24
N ASN A 595 9.31 19.70 3.11
CA ASN A 595 7.97 19.12 3.04
C ASN A 595 7.99 17.64 3.44
N PHE A 596 9.00 16.87 3.02
CA PHE A 596 9.09 15.46 3.36
C PHE A 596 9.32 15.20 4.85
N ARG A 597 10.16 16.01 5.50
CA ARG A 597 10.34 15.93 6.96
C ARG A 597 9.08 16.36 7.71
N LEU A 598 8.34 17.35 7.20
CA LEU A 598 7.01 17.71 7.71
C LEU A 598 5.97 16.60 7.44
N ILE A 599 6.05 15.89 6.32
CA ILE A 599 5.16 14.78 5.96
C ILE A 599 5.37 13.57 6.89
N ILE A 600 6.61 13.31 7.29
CA ILE A 600 6.96 12.22 8.22
C ILE A 600 6.81 12.64 9.69
N ASN A 601 7.08 13.89 10.06
CA ASN A 601 6.98 14.37 11.44
C ASN A 601 5.59 14.93 11.80
N ASP A 602 4.97 15.70 10.91
CA ASP A 602 3.70 16.42 11.09
C ASP A 602 2.55 15.86 10.22
N GLY A 603 2.81 14.76 9.49
CA GLY A 603 1.86 14.12 8.60
C GLY A 603 1.77 14.82 7.22
N PHE A 604 1.47 14.05 6.17
CA PHE A 604 0.83 14.45 4.90
C PHE A 604 -0.45 15.30 5.11
N ASN A 605 -0.37 16.40 5.85
CA ASN A 605 -1.39 17.44 5.84
C ASN A 605 -1.10 18.49 4.75
N TYR A 606 -0.04 18.29 3.95
CA TYR A 606 0.44 19.26 2.95
C TYR A 606 0.90 18.63 1.64
N ILE A 607 0.21 17.61 1.11
CA ILE A 607 0.19 17.30 -0.33
C ILE A 607 -1.20 16.74 -0.64
N PHE A 608 -2.18 17.62 -0.78
CA PHE A 608 -3.33 17.52 -1.69
C PHE A 608 -3.92 18.92 -1.85
#